data_AF-Q09MH6-F1
#
_entry.id   AF-Q09MH6-F1
#
_cell.length_a   1.000
_cell.length_b   1.000
_cell.length_c   1.000
_cell.angle_alpha   90.00
_cell.angle_beta   90.00
_cell.angle_gamma   90.00
#
_symmetry.space_group_name_H-M   'P 1'
#
loop_
_entity.id
_entity.type
_entity.pdbx_description
1 polymer ?
#
loop_
_entity_poly.entity_id
_entity_poly.type
_entity_poly.pdbx_seq_one_letter_code
_entity_poly.pdbx_strand_id
1 'polypeptide(L)'
;MSRYRGPRFKKIRRLGALPGLTSKRPRAGSDFRNQLRSVKKSQYRIRLEEKQKLRFHYGLTERQLLNMFVSPEKPKGQPVWFYYNYLKCVWITFFFDWVWLQLFLKPANWLTIDIF
;
A
#
# COMPACT_ATOMS: atom_id res chain seq x y z
N MET A 1 17.83 -9.08 14.01
CA MET A 1 17.12 -8.01 13.26
C MET A 1 17.03 -6.75 14.11
N SER A 2 17.58 -5.63 13.66
CA SER A 2 17.44 -4.35 14.36
C SER A 2 16.12 -3.69 13.99
N ARG A 3 15.28 -3.37 14.98
CA ARG A 3 14.02 -2.63 14.80
C ARG A 3 14.28 -1.12 14.88
N TYR A 4 13.46 -0.32 14.19
CA TYR A 4 13.51 1.13 14.33
C TYR A 4 12.99 1.57 15.71
N ARG A 5 13.85 2.23 16.49
CA ARG A 5 13.54 2.74 17.85
C ARG A 5 13.38 4.27 17.91
N GLY A 6 13.53 4.96 16.79
CA GLY A 6 13.48 6.43 16.75
C GLY A 6 12.06 7.02 16.78
N PRO A 7 11.95 8.35 16.75
CA PRO A 7 10.67 9.06 16.81
C PRO A 7 9.80 8.78 15.57
N ARG A 8 8.69 8.06 15.78
CA ARG A 8 7.79 7.58 14.71
C ARG A 8 7.05 8.72 13.99
N PHE A 9 6.54 9.71 14.72
CA PHE A 9 5.84 10.86 14.13
C PHE A 9 6.71 11.71 13.21
N LYS A 10 8.03 11.79 13.47
CA LYS A 10 8.98 12.50 12.60
C LYS A 10 9.06 11.86 11.21
N LYS A 11 8.90 10.54 11.11
CA LYS A 11 8.88 9.82 9.83
C LYS A 11 7.55 9.98 9.11
N ILE A 12 6.44 9.92 9.83
CA ILE A 12 5.08 10.10 9.28
C ILE A 12 4.89 11.49 8.69
N ARG A 13 5.34 12.54 9.38
CA ARG A 13 5.30 13.91 8.83
C ARG A 13 6.08 14.08 7.53
N ARG A 14 7.09 13.25 7.28
CA ARG A 14 7.92 13.29 6.06
C ARG A 14 7.41 12.39 4.93
N LEU A 15 6.95 11.19 5.27
CA LEU A 15 6.59 10.13 4.31
C LEU A 15 5.07 9.99 4.08
N GLY A 16 4.26 10.55 4.98
CA GLY A 16 2.81 10.41 4.98
C GLY A 16 2.30 9.30 5.89
N ALA A 17 1.09 8.81 5.59
CA ALA A 17 0.42 7.79 6.38
C ALA A 17 1.15 6.44 6.30
N LEU A 18 1.51 5.89 7.46
CA LEU A 18 2.21 4.61 7.61
C LEU A 18 1.49 3.78 8.69
N PRO A 19 0.45 3.00 8.33
CA PRO A 19 -0.35 2.26 9.30
C PRO A 19 0.49 1.20 10.06
N GLY A 20 1.46 0.58 9.39
CA GLY A 20 2.38 -0.38 10.01
C GLY A 20 3.32 0.20 11.08
N LEU A 21 3.49 1.53 11.15
CA LEU A 21 4.39 2.17 12.12
C LEU A 21 3.66 2.68 13.37
N THR A 22 2.46 3.25 13.20
CA THR A 22 1.61 3.73 14.30
C THR A 22 0.15 3.81 13.85
N SER A 23 -0.76 3.54 14.78
CA SER A 23 -2.20 3.77 14.61
C SER A 23 -2.59 5.25 14.87
N LYS A 24 -1.74 5.99 15.60
CA LYS A 24 -2.03 7.38 16.01
C LYS A 24 -1.87 8.36 14.84
N ARG A 25 -2.91 9.15 14.56
CA ARG A 25 -2.86 10.21 13.55
C ARG A 25 -2.09 11.44 14.07
N PRO A 26 -1.22 12.07 13.25
CA PRO A 26 -0.57 13.32 13.63
C PRO A 26 -1.61 14.45 13.75
N ARG A 27 -1.50 15.29 14.78
CA ARG A 27 -2.33 16.49 14.92
C ARG A 27 -1.93 17.52 13.85
N ALA A 28 -2.90 18.05 13.11
CA ALA A 28 -2.71 18.90 11.94
C ALA A 28 -2.11 20.30 12.22
N GLY A 29 -1.96 20.71 13.48
CA GLY A 29 -1.75 22.12 13.85
C GLY A 29 -0.33 22.68 13.78
N SER A 30 0.73 21.88 13.59
CA SER A 30 2.12 22.36 13.77
C SER A 30 2.94 22.58 12.50
N ASP A 31 2.42 22.27 11.32
CA ASP A 31 3.26 22.09 10.12
C ASP A 31 3.32 23.32 9.19
N PHE A 32 2.65 24.42 9.55
CA PHE A 32 2.55 25.63 8.73
C PHE A 32 3.89 26.35 8.47
N ARG A 33 4.90 26.19 9.32
CA ARG A 33 6.20 26.88 9.15
C ARG A 33 7.05 26.36 7.97
N ASN A 34 6.82 25.13 7.50
CA ASN A 34 7.65 24.49 6.47
C ASN A 34 6.93 24.27 5.13
N GLN A 35 5.62 24.54 5.05
CA GLN A 35 4.83 24.37 3.82
C GLN A 35 5.21 25.35 2.70
N LEU A 36 5.86 26.47 3.05
CA LEU A 36 6.26 27.53 2.12
C LEU A 36 7.35 27.11 1.12
N ARG A 37 8.02 25.96 1.31
CA ARG A 37 9.01 25.40 0.36
C ARG A 37 8.52 24.09 -0.26
N SER A 38 7.44 24.16 -1.04
CA SER A 38 7.10 23.07 -1.96
C SER A 38 8.11 23.03 -3.12
N VAL A 39 9.26 22.41 -2.88
CA VAL A 39 10.26 22.17 -3.92
C VAL A 39 9.80 21.00 -4.78
N LYS A 40 9.80 21.18 -6.11
CA LYS A 40 9.52 20.08 -7.06
C LYS A 40 10.42 18.89 -6.73
N LYS A 41 9.82 17.73 -6.46
CA LYS A 41 10.57 16.52 -6.11
C LYS A 41 11.24 15.98 -7.38
N SER A 42 12.53 15.65 -7.28
CA SER A 42 13.22 14.93 -8.35
C SER A 42 12.72 13.48 -8.45
N GLN A 43 12.89 12.86 -9.62
CA GLN A 43 12.47 11.47 -9.84
C GLN A 43 13.14 10.50 -8.85
N TYR A 44 14.41 10.73 -8.52
CA TYR A 44 15.12 9.95 -7.50
C TYR A 44 14.48 10.08 -6.12
N ARG A 45 14.08 11.30 -5.73
CA ARG A 45 13.45 11.54 -4.44
C ARG A 45 12.11 10.79 -4.31
N ILE A 46 11.33 10.74 -5.38
CA ILE A 46 10.07 9.99 -5.42
C ILE A 46 10.34 8.49 -5.19
N ARG A 47 11.28 7.90 -5.93
CA ARG A 47 11.67 6.48 -5.78
C ARG A 47 12.18 6.19 -4.36
N LEU A 48 12.96 7.11 -3.79
CA LEU A 48 13.47 6.99 -2.43
C LEU A 48 12.33 7.04 -1.40
N GLU A 49 11.38 7.96 -1.54
CA GLU A 49 10.23 8.07 -0.65
C GLU A 49 9.39 6.79 -0.68
N GLU A 50 9.11 6.22 -1.85
CA GLU A 50 8.41 4.94 -1.99
C GLU A 50 9.17 3.76 -1.34
N LYS A 51 10.48 3.65 -1.57
CA LYS A 51 11.32 2.65 -0.91
C LYS A 51 11.25 2.77 0.62
N GLN A 52 11.29 4.00 1.14
CA GLN A 52 11.24 4.24 2.58
C GLN A 52 9.86 3.91 3.15
N LYS A 53 8.75 4.16 2.43
CA LYS A 53 7.40 3.75 2.87
C LYS A 53 7.34 2.24 3.09
N LEU A 54 7.78 1.44 2.12
CA LEU A 54 7.83 -0.03 2.24
C LEU A 54 8.66 -0.48 3.45
N ARG A 55 9.84 0.12 3.63
CA ARG A 55 10.73 -0.19 4.75
C ARG A 55 10.06 0.03 6.11
N PHE A 56 9.39 1.17 6.31
CA PHE A 56 8.76 1.49 7.58
C PHE A 56 7.41 0.80 7.78
N HIS A 57 6.71 0.43 6.71
CA HIS A 57 5.46 -0.31 6.78
C HIS A 57 5.69 -1.71 7.36
N TYR A 58 6.71 -2.42 6.85
CA TYR A 58 7.01 -3.80 7.24
C TYR A 58 8.12 -3.91 8.30
N GLY A 59 8.74 -2.79 8.70
CA GLY A 59 9.83 -2.79 9.68
C GLY A 59 11.11 -3.48 9.22
N LEU A 60 11.38 -3.45 7.91
CA LEU A 60 12.51 -4.14 7.29
C LEU A 60 13.81 -3.33 7.38
N THR A 61 14.95 -4.03 7.37
CA THR A 61 16.26 -3.41 7.16
C THR A 61 16.56 -3.26 5.68
N GLU A 62 17.44 -2.31 5.31
CA GLU A 62 17.80 -2.12 3.90
C GLU A 62 18.52 -3.34 3.32
N ARG A 63 19.32 -4.04 4.12
CA ARG A 63 19.96 -5.30 3.70
C ARG A 63 18.94 -6.39 3.40
N GLN A 64 17.91 -6.54 4.23
CA GLN A 64 16.83 -7.50 3.96
C GLN A 64 16.08 -7.15 2.68
N LEU A 65 15.76 -5.86 2.50
CA LEU A 65 15.10 -5.38 1.29
C LEU A 65 15.99 -5.61 0.06
N LEU A 66 17.28 -5.28 0.13
CA LEU A 66 18.24 -5.56 -0.93
C LEU A 66 18.35 -7.05 -1.23
N ASN A 67 18.45 -7.92 -0.22
CA ASN A 67 18.50 -9.36 -0.43
C ASN A 67 17.22 -9.88 -1.11
N MET A 68 16.05 -9.32 -0.80
CA MET A 68 14.81 -9.66 -1.50
C MET A 68 14.81 -9.24 -2.98
N PHE A 69 15.56 -8.20 -3.36
CA PHE A 69 15.69 -7.75 -4.76
C PHE A 69 16.89 -8.38 -5.50
N VAL A 70 17.99 -8.64 -4.78
CA VAL A 70 19.29 -9.10 -5.29
C VAL A 70 19.40 -10.62 -5.30
N SER A 71 18.61 -11.33 -4.50
CA SER A 71 18.50 -12.79 -4.54
C SER A 71 17.27 -13.29 -5.31
N PRO A 72 17.12 -13.01 -6.62
CA PRO A 72 16.41 -13.93 -7.49
C PRO A 72 17.41 -15.01 -7.90
N GLU A 73 17.77 -15.93 -7.00
CA GLU A 73 18.24 -17.22 -7.48
C GLU A 73 17.03 -17.86 -8.18
N LYS A 74 17.02 -17.63 -9.49
CA LYS A 74 16.01 -18.00 -10.46
C LYS A 74 15.71 -19.51 -10.34
N PRO A 75 14.46 -19.96 -10.14
CA PRO A 75 13.97 -20.99 -11.03
C PRO A 75 13.89 -20.35 -12.43
N LYS A 76 14.44 -21.02 -13.44
CA LYS A 76 14.46 -20.54 -14.83
C LYS A 76 13.04 -20.23 -15.29
N GLY A 77 12.68 -18.94 -15.34
CA GLY A 77 11.42 -18.45 -15.91
C GLY A 77 10.69 -17.45 -15.02
N GLN A 78 10.64 -16.20 -15.49
CA GLN A 78 9.71 -15.12 -15.11
C GLN A 78 10.06 -14.20 -13.91
N PRO A 79 10.32 -12.90 -14.16
CA PRO A 79 10.57 -11.87 -13.14
C PRO A 79 9.26 -11.33 -12.51
N VAL A 80 8.34 -12.21 -12.14
CA VAL A 80 6.94 -11.83 -11.86
C VAL A 80 6.55 -12.04 -10.39
N TRP A 81 7.42 -12.56 -9.53
CA TRP A 81 7.05 -12.91 -8.14
C TRP A 81 6.70 -11.71 -7.23
N PHE A 82 7.29 -10.53 -7.48
CA PHE A 82 6.95 -9.29 -6.78
C PHE A 82 5.61 -8.70 -7.27
N TYR A 83 5.27 -8.89 -8.55
CA TYR A 83 3.97 -8.50 -9.11
C TYR A 83 2.86 -9.47 -8.71
N TYR A 84 3.12 -10.78 -8.64
CA TYR A 84 2.11 -11.79 -8.34
C TYR A 84 1.52 -11.66 -6.94
N ASN A 85 2.30 -11.36 -5.89
CA ASN A 85 1.71 -11.22 -4.55
C ASN A 85 0.92 -9.92 -4.37
N TYR A 86 1.36 -8.83 -5.01
CA TYR A 86 0.64 -7.56 -4.96
C TYR A 86 -0.67 -7.62 -5.77
N LEU A 87 -0.61 -8.21 -6.97
CA LEU A 87 -1.77 -8.37 -7.85
C LEU A 87 -2.74 -9.44 -7.31
N LYS A 88 -2.26 -10.55 -6.73
CA LYS A 88 -3.10 -11.61 -6.12
C LYS A 88 -3.92 -11.09 -4.95
N CYS A 89 -3.38 -10.19 -4.12
CA CYS A 89 -4.13 -9.55 -3.04
C CYS A 89 -5.22 -8.60 -3.58
N VAL A 90 -4.89 -7.77 -4.58
CA VAL A 90 -5.84 -6.83 -5.20
C VAL A 90 -6.94 -7.56 -5.97
N TRP A 91 -6.59 -8.65 -6.67
CA TRP A 91 -7.53 -9.44 -7.45
C TRP A 91 -8.45 -10.30 -6.58
N ILE A 92 -7.96 -10.85 -5.46
CA ILE A 92 -8.80 -11.53 -4.46
C ILE A 92 -9.79 -10.53 -3.85
N THR A 93 -9.37 -9.32 -3.47
CA THR A 93 -10.31 -8.31 -2.95
C THR A 93 -11.36 -7.90 -3.99
N PHE A 94 -10.98 -7.72 -5.26
CA PHE A 94 -11.93 -7.36 -6.33
C PHE A 94 -12.84 -8.52 -6.75
N PHE A 95 -12.36 -9.75 -6.73
CA PHE A 95 -13.14 -10.95 -7.07
C PHE A 95 -14.19 -11.24 -6.00
N PHE A 96 -13.84 -11.12 -4.72
CA PHE A 96 -14.82 -11.26 -3.64
C PHE A 96 -15.83 -10.11 -3.66
N ASP A 97 -15.43 -8.86 -3.90
CA ASP A 97 -16.38 -7.75 -4.06
C ASP A 97 -17.31 -7.94 -5.26
N TRP A 98 -16.81 -8.39 -6.43
CA TRP A 98 -17.62 -8.61 -7.64
C TRP A 98 -18.62 -9.76 -7.47
N VAL A 99 -18.19 -10.88 -6.89
CA VAL A 99 -19.05 -12.04 -6.62
C VAL A 99 -20.13 -11.69 -5.58
N TRP A 100 -19.80 -10.88 -4.57
CA TRP A 100 -20.76 -10.42 -3.57
C TRP A 100 -21.74 -9.36 -4.12
N LEU A 101 -21.28 -8.46 -5.01
CA LEU A 101 -22.15 -7.49 -5.70
C LEU A 101 -23.15 -8.19 -6.63
N GLN A 102 -22.75 -9.26 -7.31
CA GLN A 102 -23.63 -10.09 -8.14
C GLN A 102 -24.71 -10.82 -7.32
N LEU A 103 -24.41 -11.17 -6.07
CA LEU A 103 -25.38 -11.83 -5.17
C LEU A 103 -26.35 -10.84 -4.51
N PHE A 104 -25.99 -9.56 -4.43
CA PHE A 104 -26.81 -8.50 -3.81
C PHE A 104 -27.60 -7.65 -4.83
N LEU A 105 -27.28 -7.73 -6.12
CA LEU A 105 -27.99 -7.08 -7.22
C LEU A 105 -28.66 -8.12 -8.13
N LYS A 106 -29.58 -8.93 -7.58
CA LYS A 106 -30.64 -9.53 -8.41
C LYS A 106 -31.70 -8.45 -8.67
N PRO A 107 -31.92 -8.01 -9.92
CA PRO A 107 -33.05 -7.13 -10.24
C PRO A 107 -34.35 -7.87 -9.95
N ALA A 108 -35.18 -7.29 -9.08
CA ALA A 108 -36.53 -7.73 -8.79
C ALA A 108 -37.45 -7.34 -9.95
N ASN A 109 -37.36 -8.06 -11.06
CA ASN A 109 -38.21 -7.85 -12.21
C ASN A 109 -38.43 -9.21 -12.89
N TRP A 110 -39.64 -9.39 -13.42
CA TRP A 110 -40.15 -10.55 -14.17
C TRP A 110 -40.79 -11.65 -13.32
N LEU A 111 -42.03 -11.43 -12.92
CA LEU A 111 -43.15 -12.20 -13.48
C LEU A 111 -44.36 -11.29 -13.67
N THR A 112 -44.63 -11.00 -14.93
CA THR A 112 -45.93 -10.59 -15.47
C THR A 112 -46.93 -11.75 -15.37
N ILE A 113 -48.22 -11.39 -15.32
CA ILE A 113 -49.41 -12.12 -15.84
C ILE A 113 -50.28 -12.92 -14.84
N ASP A 114 -51.58 -12.56 -14.90
CA ASP A 114 -52.83 -13.25 -14.54
C ASP A 114 -53.33 -13.31 -13.08
N ILE A 115 -54.44 -12.59 -12.79
CA ILE A 115 -55.79 -13.12 -12.48
C ILE A 115 -56.66 -12.02 -11.80
N PHE A 116 -57.84 -11.77 -12.40
CA PHE A 116 -59.01 -10.95 -11.99
C PHE A 116 -58.92 -9.41 -12.07
#